data_AF-A0AAV8Y3P1-F1
#
_entry.id   AF-A0AAV8Y3P1-F1
#
_cell.length_a   1.000
_cell.length_b   1.000
_cell.length_c   1.000
_cell.angle_alpha   90.00
_cell.angle_beta   90.00
_cell.angle_gamma   90.00
#
_symmetry.space_group_name_H-M   'P 1'
#
loop_
_entity.id
_entity.type
_entity.pdbx_description
1 polymer ?
#
loop_
_entity_poly.entity_id
_entity_poly.type
_entity_poly.pdbx_seq_one_letter_code
_entity_poly.pdbx_strand_id
1 'polypeptide(L)'
;MAFWRPFEADENNTIGTFQGLIQRSSNRRPFILTRGHFSGSQRYVAVWTGDNNAEWSHLAISFPMCLAEALGGISFLRSRHWRLL
;
A
#
# COMPACT_ATOMS: atom_id res chain seq x y z
N MET A 1 -1.05 -31.51 -5.22
CA MET A 1 0.12 -30.64 -4.95
C MET A 1 -0.37 -29.21 -5.12
N ALA A 2 -0.70 -28.53 -4.02
CA ALA A 2 -1.16 -27.14 -4.08
C ALA A 2 0.08 -26.27 -4.30
N PHE A 3 0.21 -25.73 -5.51
CA PHE A 3 1.27 -24.80 -5.87
C PHE A 3 0.99 -23.48 -5.14
N TRP A 4 1.62 -23.32 -3.98
CA TRP A 4 1.63 -22.09 -3.20
C TRP A 4 2.43 -21.06 -4.01
N ARG A 5 1.75 -20.28 -4.87
CA ARG A 5 2.39 -19.12 -5.50
C ARG A 5 2.73 -18.13 -4.40
N PRO A 6 3.98 -17.63 -4.33
CA PRO A 6 4.26 -16.51 -3.45
C PRO A 6 3.28 -15.40 -3.81
N PHE A 7 2.66 -14.80 -2.80
CA PHE A 7 1.82 -13.62 -2.94
C PHE A 7 2.73 -12.44 -3.30
N GLU A 8 3.26 -12.46 -4.52
CA GLU A 8 3.87 -11.30 -5.13
C GLU A 8 2.78 -10.25 -5.28
N ALA A 9 3.14 -9.00 -5.03
CA ALA A 9 2.29 -7.86 -5.27
C ALA A 9 1.98 -7.78 -6.77
N ASP A 10 0.97 -8.54 -7.20
CA ASP A 10 0.62 -8.61 -8.59
C ASP A 10 -0.14 -7.33 -8.95
N GLU A 11 0.50 -6.48 -9.76
CA GLU A 11 -0.07 -5.23 -10.27
C GLU A 11 -1.48 -5.45 -10.86
N ASN A 12 -1.71 -6.65 -11.40
CA ASN A 12 -2.97 -7.10 -11.97
C ASN A 12 -4.13 -7.08 -10.95
N ASN A 13 -3.89 -7.45 -9.69
CA ASN A 13 -4.92 -7.43 -8.64
C ASN A 13 -5.35 -6.00 -8.29
N THR A 14 -4.37 -5.09 -8.28
CA THR A 14 -4.58 -3.67 -8.00
C THR A 14 -5.38 -3.00 -9.11
N ILE A 15 -5.02 -3.25 -10.37
CA ILE A 15 -5.70 -2.70 -11.55
C ILE A 15 -7.13 -3.25 -11.65
N GLY A 16 -7.32 -4.55 -11.41
CA GLY A 16 -8.65 -5.17 -11.39
C GLY A 16 -9.57 -4.55 -10.34
N THR A 17 -9.04 -4.30 -9.14
CA THR A 17 -9.80 -3.62 -8.07
C THR A 17 -10.15 -2.18 -8.45
N PHE A 18 -9.22 -1.45 -9.08
CA PHE A 18 -9.47 -0.10 -9.57
C PHE A 18 -10.59 -0.06 -10.62
N GLN A 19 -10.55 -0.93 -11.61
CA GLN A 19 -11.60 -1.03 -12.63
C GLN A 19 -12.95 -1.40 -12.01
N GLY A 20 -12.99 -2.34 -11.08
CA GLY A 20 -14.21 -2.72 -10.37
C GLY A 20 -14.83 -1.56 -9.58
N LEU A 21 -14.00 -0.73 -8.93
CA LEU A 21 -14.48 0.46 -8.22
C LEU A 21 -15.03 1.54 -9.16
N ILE A 22 -14.40 1.74 -10.31
CA ILE A 22 -14.91 2.66 -11.35
C ILE A 22 -16.27 2.18 -11.88
N GLN A 23 -16.42 0.88 -12.16
CA GLN A 23 -17.69 0.32 -12.61
C GLN A 23 -18.79 0.43 -11.55
N ARG A 24 -18.46 0.17 -10.28
CA ARG A 24 -19.41 0.25 -9.15
C ARG A 24 -19.81 1.68 -8.81
N SER A 25 -18.91 2.65 -8.99
CA SER A 25 -19.07 4.02 -8.49
C SER A 25 -18.44 5.02 -9.44
N SER A 26 -19.08 5.18 -10.61
CA SER A 26 -18.59 5.96 -11.76
C SER A 26 -18.26 7.43 -11.50
N ASN A 27 -18.80 8.03 -10.43
CA ASN A 27 -18.62 9.45 -10.11
C ASN A 27 -17.79 9.72 -8.84
N ARG A 28 -17.01 8.74 -8.36
CA ARG A 28 -16.13 8.91 -7.20
C ARG A 28 -14.72 8.46 -7.52
N ARG A 29 -13.73 9.20 -7.01
CA ARG A 29 -12.32 8.80 -7.09
C ARG A 29 -12.11 7.51 -6.28
N PRO A 30 -11.66 6.41 -6.89
CA PRO A 30 -11.37 5.18 -6.17
C PRO A 30 -10.27 5.43 -5.15
N PHE A 31 -10.45 4.90 -3.94
CA PHE A 31 -9.41 4.84 -2.93
C PHE A 31 -9.16 3.38 -2.59
N ILE A 32 -7.94 2.92 -2.87
CA ILE A 32 -7.50 1.56 -2.62
C ILE A 32 -6.26 1.65 -1.76
N LEU A 33 -6.26 0.90 -0.66
CA LEU A 33 -5.14 0.79 0.25
C LEU A 33 -4.55 -0.62 0.11
N THR A 34 -3.29 -0.72 -0.30
CA THR A 34 -2.60 -2.00 -0.46
C THR A 34 -1.35 -2.09 0.42
N ARG A 35 -1.00 -3.32 0.79
CA ARG A 35 0.28 -3.66 1.45
C ARG A 35 1.34 -4.07 0.43
N GLY A 36 0.93 -4.70 -0.65
CA GLY A 36 1.82 -5.17 -1.72
C GLY A 36 1.66 -4.29 -2.94
N HIS A 37 2.77 -3.79 -3.46
CA HIS A 37 2.83 -3.01 -4.69
C HIS A 37 4.08 -3.34 -5.50
N PHE A 38 4.01 -3.02 -6.80
CA PHE A 38 5.16 -3.04 -7.71
C PHE A 38 5.31 -1.66 -8.38
N SER A 39 6.43 -1.43 -9.08
CA SER A 39 6.69 -0.18 -9.79
C SER A 39 5.52 0.17 -10.73
N GLY A 40 4.98 1.38 -10.62
CA GLY A 40 3.83 1.85 -11.42
C GLY A 40 2.48 1.78 -10.68
N SER A 41 2.40 1.03 -9.57
CA SER A 41 1.17 0.88 -8.78
C SER A 41 0.70 2.20 -8.14
N GLN A 42 1.59 3.16 -7.89
CA GLN A 42 1.28 4.48 -7.31
C GLN A 42 0.18 5.27 -8.03
N ARG A 43 -0.11 4.92 -9.29
CA ARG A 43 -1.18 5.55 -10.09
C ARG A 43 -2.58 5.16 -9.63
N TYR A 44 -2.72 4.01 -8.97
CA TYR A 44 -4.01 3.40 -8.65
C TYR A 44 -4.26 3.22 -7.15
N VAL A 45 -3.20 3.16 -6.34
CA VAL A 45 -3.29 2.80 -4.90
C VAL A 45 -2.53 3.75 -4.00
N ALA A 46 -3.00 3.82 -2.76
CA ALA A 46 -2.21 4.23 -1.61
C ALA A 46 -1.58 2.97 -0.97
N VAL A 47 -0.39 3.13 -0.39
CA VAL A 47 0.37 2.04 0.24
C VAL A 47 0.38 2.22 1.75
N TRP A 48 0.25 1.13 2.50
CA TRP A 48 0.64 1.13 3.92
C TRP A 48 1.85 0.23 4.13
N THR A 49 2.79 0.69 4.95
CA THR A 49 4.10 0.07 5.13
C THR A 49 4.08 -1.25 5.93
N GLY A 50 2.90 -1.81 6.17
CA GLY A 50 2.72 -3.04 6.96
C GLY A 50 2.29 -2.82 8.40
N ASP A 51 2.30 -3.93 9.13
CA ASP A 51 1.88 -4.00 10.52
C ASP A 51 3.03 -3.61 11.44
N ASN A 52 2.84 -2.52 12.18
CA ASN A 52 3.79 -2.05 13.18
C ASN A 52 3.24 -2.24 14.59
N ASN A 53 4.10 -2.58 15.55
CA ASN A 53 3.80 -2.45 16.98
C ASN A 53 3.91 -1.00 17.44
N ALA A 54 3.18 -0.67 18.51
CA ALA A 54 3.25 0.62 19.20
C ALA A 54 4.50 0.70 20.09
N GLU A 55 5.67 0.63 19.47
CA GLU A 55 6.97 0.75 20.11
C GLU A 55 7.77 1.89 19.46
N TRP A 56 8.58 2.60 20.24
CA TRP A 56 9.41 3.70 19.75
C TRP A 56 10.44 3.26 18.69
N SER A 57 10.93 2.02 18.78
CA SER A 57 11.78 1.38 17.79
C SER A 57 11.10 1.33 16.40
N HIS A 58 9.83 0.91 16.37
CA HIS A 58 9.04 0.85 15.14
C HIS A 58 8.65 2.23 14.62
N LEU A 59 8.50 3.23 15.51
CA LEU A 59 8.33 4.61 15.08
C LEU A 59 9.59 5.12 14.38
N ALA A 60 10.77 4.88 14.94
CA ALA A 60 12.04 5.30 14.34
C ALA A 60 12.26 4.68 12.95
N ILE A 61 11.92 3.40 12.77
CA ILE A 61 12.05 2.69 11.48
C ILE A 61 11.03 3.17 10.44
N SER A 62 9.88 3.69 10.88
CA SER A 62 8.84 4.14 9.94
C SER A 62 9.27 5.31 9.06
N PHE A 63 10.10 6.23 9.58
CA PHE A 63 10.57 7.40 8.83
C PHE A 63 11.44 7.03 7.62
N PRO A 64 12.53 6.26 7.74
CA PRO A 64 13.35 5.88 6.59
C PRO A 64 12.57 4.99 5.61
N MET A 65 11.66 4.14 6.10
CA MET A 65 10.81 3.32 5.23
C MET A 65 9.86 4.19 4.40
N CYS A 66 9.23 5.19 5.02
CA CYS A 66 8.39 6.14 4.32
C CYS A 66 9.17 6.97 3.29
N LEU A 67 10.39 7.37 3.62
CA LEU A 67 11.23 8.14 2.72
C LEU A 67 11.68 7.32 1.51
N ALA A 68 12.06 6.05 1.71
CA ALA A 68 12.44 5.16 0.62
C ALA A 68 11.31 4.95 -0.39
N GLU A 69 10.07 4.73 0.09
CA GLU A 69 8.89 4.59 -0.77
C GLU A 69 8.54 5.90 -1.50
N ALA A 70 8.69 7.05 -0.84
CA ALA A 70 8.49 8.36 -1.46
C ALA A 70 9.50 8.60 -2.59
N LEU A 71 10.77 8.24 -2.40
CA LEU A 71 11.79 8.29 -3.46
C LEU A 71 11.49 7.30 -4.59
N GLY A 72 10.87 6.15 -4.27
CA GLY A 72 10.34 5.19 -5.24
C GLY A 72 9.09 5.66 -6.01
N GLY A 73 8.60 6.88 -5.74
CA GLY A 73 7.46 7.47 -6.42
C GLY A 73 6.10 7.11 -5.82
N ILE A 74 6.06 6.45 -4.66
CA ILE A 74 4.84 6.24 -3.90
C ILE A 74 4.57 7.52 -3.08
N SER A 75 3.71 8.42 -3.58
CA SER A 75 3.42 9.67 -2.85
C SER A 75 2.40 9.50 -1.72
N PHE A 76 1.43 8.60 -1.91
CA PHE A 76 0.39 8.33 -0.91
C PHE A 76 0.75 7.09 -0.11
N LEU A 77 1.50 7.30 0.97
CA LEU A 77 1.85 6.25 1.92
C LEU A 77 1.56 6.63 3.37
N ARG A 78 1.33 5.64 4.22
CA ARG A 78 1.11 5.84 5.66
C ARG A 78 1.71 4.71 6.49
N SER A 79 2.27 5.08 7.64
CA SER A 79 2.65 4.15 8.71
C SER A 79 1.68 4.26 9.90
N ARG A 80 1.43 3.16 10.62
CA ARG A 80 0.41 3.09 11.69
C ARG A 80 1.05 3.26 13.07
N HIS A 81 0.91 4.44 13.69
CA HIS A 81 1.49 4.72 15.04
C HIS A 81 0.55 5.51 15.97
N TRP A 82 -0.75 5.17 15.98
CA TRP A 82 -1.77 5.92 16.72
C TRP A 82 -1.76 5.74 18.25
N ARG A 83 -0.88 4.89 18.82
CA ARG A 83 -0.81 4.62 20.26
C ARG A 83 0.40 5.24 20.98
N LEU A 84 1.28 5.92 20.26
CA LEU A 84 2.49 6.54 20.81
C LEU A 84 2.38 8.07 20.95
N LEU A 85 1.24 8.64 20.57
CA LEU A 85 0.87 10.06 20.69
C LEU A 85 -0.48 10.13 21.41
#